data_AF-A0A9W3T086-F1
#
_entry.id   AF-A0A9W3T086-F1
#
_cell.length_a   1.000
_cell.length_b   1.000
_cell.length_c   1.000
_cell.angle_alpha   90.00
_cell.angle_beta   90.00
_cell.angle_gamma   90.00
#
_symmetry.space_group_name_H-M   'P 1'
#
loop_
_entity.id
_entity.type
_entity.pdbx_description
1 polymer ?
#
loop_
_entity_poly.entity_id
_entity_poly.type
_entity_poly.pdbx_seq_one_letter_code
_entity_poly.pdbx_strand_id
1 'polypeptide(L)'
;MKRNWKEEELMEFFTLLPNDVDQAMKNKTDVNRLGFAVLFKYFQYKAAFPNQKQDIPSVVLAYIAKQIHLSPDLFHQYSWGGKEKTYTRHRQQIRSIFGFRTLTKQDNERLKQWLNDQVHFTHDTDYLEMKSYIQFRNWKIEPPSVGSLTRMIASAIDTYENNLYQITSQQLSPTTCSRLDALLEASIHSEDDGFWCKNKFIIILK
;
A
#
# COMPACT_ATOMS: atom_id res chain seq x y z
N MET A 1 -10.67 2.01 -0.28
CA MET A 1 -11.43 2.88 0.66
C MET A 1 -12.58 2.07 1.24
N LYS A 2 -13.06 2.33 2.47
CA LYS A 2 -14.26 1.63 2.96
C LYS A 2 -15.46 1.91 2.04
N ARG A 3 -16.36 0.94 1.90
CA ARG A 3 -17.50 1.03 0.95
C ARG A 3 -18.68 1.78 1.54
N ASN A 4 -18.92 1.59 2.83
CA ASN A 4 -20.04 2.19 3.55
C ASN A 4 -19.55 3.43 4.30
N TRP A 5 -20.22 4.55 4.09
CA TRP A 5 -19.94 5.84 4.71
C TRP A 5 -21.22 6.39 5.31
N LYS A 6 -21.16 6.84 6.56
CA LYS A 6 -22.26 7.58 7.17
C LYS A 6 -22.24 9.03 6.69
N GLU A 7 -23.38 9.70 6.76
CA GLU A 7 -23.51 11.10 6.32
C GLU A 7 -22.56 12.04 7.06
N GLU A 8 -22.42 11.86 8.38
CA GLU A 8 -21.47 12.63 9.21
C GLU A 8 -20.03 12.49 8.72
N GLU A 9 -19.62 11.28 8.35
CA GLU A 9 -18.27 11.02 7.84
C GLU A 9 -18.07 11.59 6.44
N LEU A 10 -19.13 11.61 5.61
CA LEU A 10 -19.09 12.29 4.31
C LEU A 10 -18.91 13.78 4.47
N MET A 11 -19.64 14.37 5.42
CA MET A 11 -19.52 15.78 5.76
C MET A 11 -18.11 16.13 6.26
N GLU A 12 -17.54 15.31 7.13
CA GLU A 12 -16.21 15.54 7.68
C GLU A 12 -15.10 15.43 6.62
N PHE A 13 -15.11 14.36 5.81
CA PHE A 13 -13.97 14.04 4.94
C PHE A 13 -14.16 14.45 3.48
N PHE A 14 -15.39 14.56 2.98
CA PHE A 14 -15.69 14.71 1.55
C PHE A 14 -16.40 16.02 1.18
N THR A 15 -16.56 16.95 2.12
CA THR A 15 -17.01 18.32 1.81
C THR A 15 -15.93 19.09 1.04
N LEU A 16 -16.28 19.69 -0.08
CA LEU A 16 -15.44 20.57 -0.88
C LEU A 16 -15.48 21.97 -0.26
N LEU A 17 -14.31 22.46 0.15
CA LEU A 17 -14.17 23.85 0.60
C LEU A 17 -14.14 24.80 -0.60
N PRO A 18 -14.40 26.11 -0.41
CA PRO A 18 -14.41 27.07 -1.52
C PRO A 18 -13.15 27.02 -2.39
N ASN A 19 -11.97 26.92 -1.77
CA ASN A 19 -10.71 26.76 -2.51
C ASN A 19 -10.65 25.44 -3.30
N ASP A 20 -11.21 24.33 -2.78
CA ASP A 20 -11.27 23.06 -3.49
C ASP A 20 -12.15 23.18 -4.74
N VAL A 21 -13.29 23.86 -4.60
CA VAL A 21 -14.22 24.16 -5.71
C VAL A 21 -13.53 25.01 -6.76
N ASP A 22 -12.85 26.09 -6.38
CA ASP A 22 -12.13 26.95 -7.32
C ASP A 22 -11.07 26.17 -8.12
N GLN A 23 -10.29 25.34 -7.43
CA GLN A 23 -9.29 24.47 -8.07
C GLN A 23 -9.94 23.47 -9.03
N ALA A 24 -11.09 22.89 -8.67
CA ALA A 24 -11.83 21.97 -9.54
C ALA A 24 -12.44 22.69 -10.75
N MET A 25 -13.05 23.86 -10.57
CA MET A 25 -13.85 24.56 -11.57
C MET A 25 -13.02 25.28 -12.64
N LYS A 26 -11.82 25.75 -12.30
CA LYS A 26 -10.98 26.55 -13.20
C LYS A 26 -10.59 25.79 -14.47
N ASN A 27 -11.02 26.30 -15.63
CA ASN A 27 -10.65 25.83 -16.98
C ASN A 27 -10.88 24.32 -17.22
N LYS A 28 -12.00 23.77 -16.74
CA LYS A 28 -12.36 22.35 -16.90
C LYS A 28 -13.81 22.19 -17.37
N THR A 29 -14.05 21.18 -18.20
CA THR A 29 -15.39 20.68 -18.55
C THR A 29 -16.03 19.99 -17.34
N ASP A 30 -17.34 19.79 -17.34
CA ASP A 30 -18.04 19.17 -16.21
C ASP A 30 -17.55 17.75 -15.87
N VAL A 31 -17.28 16.92 -16.89
CA VAL A 31 -16.63 15.61 -16.72
C VAL A 31 -15.27 15.74 -16.00
N ASN A 32 -14.47 16.74 -16.39
CA ASN A 32 -13.15 16.97 -15.81
C ASN A 32 -13.21 17.62 -14.42
N ARG A 33 -14.24 18.44 -14.14
CA ARG A 33 -14.51 19.02 -12.82
C ARG A 33 -14.83 17.93 -11.82
N LEU A 34 -15.77 17.04 -12.14
CA LEU A 34 -16.12 15.90 -11.29
C LEU A 34 -14.93 14.97 -11.11
N GLY A 35 -14.23 14.62 -12.19
CA GLY A 35 -13.05 13.77 -12.12
C GLY A 35 -11.93 14.35 -11.25
N PHE A 36 -11.69 15.66 -11.36
CA PHE A 36 -10.70 16.35 -10.52
C PHE A 36 -11.14 16.38 -9.05
N ALA A 37 -12.38 16.78 -8.75
CA ALA A 37 -12.89 16.90 -7.38
C ALA A 37 -12.84 15.57 -6.63
N VAL A 38 -13.20 14.48 -7.30
CA VAL A 38 -13.14 13.12 -6.74
C VAL A 38 -11.70 12.72 -6.43
N LEU A 39 -10.77 12.92 -7.37
CA LEU A 39 -9.34 12.63 -7.13
C LEU A 39 -8.76 13.50 -6.02
N PHE A 40 -9.14 14.77 -5.97
CA PHE A 40 -8.67 15.72 -4.97
C PHE A 40 -9.07 15.27 -3.57
N LYS A 41 -10.36 14.99 -3.34
CA LYS A 41 -10.86 14.56 -2.02
C LYS A 41 -10.37 13.16 -1.65
N TYR A 42 -10.25 12.26 -2.62
CA TYR A 42 -9.62 10.96 -2.38
C TYR A 42 -8.17 11.14 -1.91
N PHE A 43 -7.39 12.00 -2.58
CA PHE A 43 -6.01 12.26 -2.21
C PHE A 43 -5.90 12.98 -0.87
N GLN A 44 -6.79 13.92 -0.56
CA GLN A 44 -6.83 14.57 0.76
C GLN A 44 -7.03 13.56 1.88
N TYR A 45 -7.93 12.59 1.68
CA TYR A 45 -8.22 11.56 2.67
C TYR A 45 -7.12 10.48 2.76
N LYS A 46 -6.63 9.98 1.63
CA LYS A 46 -5.68 8.86 1.58
C LYS A 46 -4.20 9.23 1.46
N ALA A 47 -3.88 10.44 1.01
CA ALA A 47 -2.54 10.84 0.54
C ALA A 47 -1.99 9.90 -0.56
N ALA A 48 -2.90 9.33 -1.37
CA ALA A 48 -2.62 8.42 -2.46
C ALA A 48 -3.73 8.55 -3.52
N PHE A 49 -3.48 8.13 -4.75
CA PHE A 49 -4.53 8.06 -5.77
C PHE A 49 -5.19 6.68 -5.79
N PRO A 50 -6.47 6.59 -6.22
CA PRO A 50 -7.12 5.32 -6.50
C PRO A 50 -6.38 4.56 -7.62
N ASN A 51 -6.29 3.24 -7.51
CA ASN A 51 -5.71 2.40 -8.56
C ASN A 51 -6.68 2.26 -9.73
N GLN A 52 -7.97 2.11 -9.40
CA GLN A 52 -9.05 1.98 -10.36
C GLN A 52 -10.24 2.86 -9.97
N LYS A 53 -11.12 3.19 -10.94
CA LYS A 53 -12.31 4.00 -10.67
C LYS A 53 -13.20 3.38 -9.59
N GLN A 54 -13.26 2.05 -9.57
CA GLN A 54 -14.05 1.27 -8.63
C GLN A 54 -13.52 1.36 -7.20
N ASP A 55 -12.33 1.90 -6.95
CA ASP A 55 -11.83 2.13 -5.58
C ASP A 55 -12.59 3.25 -4.87
N ILE A 56 -13.30 4.09 -5.64
CA ILE A 56 -14.13 5.20 -5.16
C ILE A 56 -15.53 4.65 -4.90
N PRO A 57 -16.03 4.69 -3.65
CA PRO A 57 -17.41 4.29 -3.34
C PRO A 57 -18.43 5.19 -4.04
N SER A 58 -19.53 4.61 -4.53
CA SER A 58 -20.61 5.34 -5.20
C SER A 58 -21.21 6.44 -4.32
N VAL A 59 -21.37 6.19 -3.02
CA VAL A 59 -21.84 7.16 -2.04
C VAL A 59 -20.93 8.40 -1.97
N VAL A 60 -19.61 8.22 -1.98
CA VAL A 60 -18.65 9.33 -1.99
C VAL A 60 -18.72 10.10 -3.30
N LEU A 61 -18.80 9.39 -4.43
CA LEU A 61 -18.94 9.99 -5.75
C LEU A 61 -20.21 10.86 -5.84
N ALA A 62 -21.36 10.32 -5.43
CA ALA A 62 -22.63 11.02 -5.45
C ALA A 62 -22.61 12.26 -4.52
N TYR A 63 -22.01 12.12 -3.33
CA TYR A 63 -21.86 13.22 -2.38
C TYR A 63 -21.03 14.38 -2.95
N ILE A 64 -19.90 14.08 -3.61
CA ILE A 64 -19.06 15.10 -4.25
C ILE A 64 -19.77 15.72 -5.45
N ALA A 65 -20.42 14.92 -6.30
CA ALA A 65 -21.13 15.40 -7.48
C ALA A 65 -22.25 16.39 -7.13
N LYS A 66 -23.01 16.10 -6.05
CA LYS A 66 -24.07 16.98 -5.53
C LYS A 66 -23.57 18.37 -5.18
N GLN A 67 -22.39 18.49 -4.56
CA GLN A 67 -21.81 19.76 -4.12
C GLN A 67 -21.41 20.68 -5.28
N ILE A 68 -21.15 20.12 -6.46
CA ILE A 68 -20.80 20.86 -7.68
C ILE A 68 -21.91 20.87 -8.72
N HIS A 69 -23.13 20.46 -8.34
CA HIS A 69 -24.34 20.42 -9.18
C HIS A 69 -24.19 19.58 -10.46
N LEU A 70 -23.49 18.46 -10.39
CA LEU A 70 -23.29 17.55 -11.51
C LEU A 70 -23.91 16.17 -11.27
N SER A 71 -24.25 15.46 -12.35
CA SER A 71 -24.62 14.04 -12.25
C SER A 71 -23.38 13.18 -11.94
N PRO A 72 -23.45 12.23 -10.99
CA PRO A 72 -22.37 11.28 -10.74
C PRO A 72 -22.04 10.42 -11.97
N ASP A 73 -22.98 10.23 -12.89
CA ASP A 73 -22.80 9.40 -14.09
C ASP A 73 -21.75 9.98 -15.05
N LEU A 74 -21.51 11.29 -15.00
CA LEU A 74 -20.45 11.95 -15.78
C LEU A 74 -19.06 11.38 -15.46
N PHE A 75 -18.87 10.80 -14.27
CA PHE A 75 -17.60 10.21 -13.88
C PHE A 75 -17.23 8.97 -14.72
N HIS A 76 -18.20 8.29 -15.31
CA HIS A 76 -17.93 7.19 -16.24
C HIS A 76 -17.18 7.67 -17.48
N GLN A 77 -17.47 8.89 -17.95
CA GLN A 77 -16.84 9.52 -19.12
C GLN A 77 -15.45 10.09 -18.83
N TYR A 78 -15.07 10.25 -17.56
CA TYR A 78 -13.77 10.81 -17.19
C TYR A 78 -12.61 9.91 -17.62
N SER A 79 -11.67 10.44 -18.42
CA SER A 79 -10.49 9.68 -18.89
C SER A 79 -9.64 9.20 -17.71
N TRP A 80 -9.23 7.93 -17.73
CA TRP A 80 -8.52 7.28 -16.63
C TRP A 80 -7.27 6.54 -17.08
N GLY A 81 -6.25 6.57 -16.24
CA GLY A 81 -5.05 5.74 -16.39
C GLY A 81 -3.81 6.55 -16.81
N GLY A 82 -2.64 5.94 -16.62
CA GLY A 82 -1.36 6.63 -16.77
C GLY A 82 -1.03 7.13 -18.18
N LYS A 83 -1.73 6.64 -19.21
CA LYS A 83 -1.58 7.11 -20.60
C LYS A 83 -2.48 8.32 -20.92
N GLU A 84 -3.49 8.58 -20.10
CA GLU A 84 -4.45 9.66 -20.32
C GLU A 84 -3.88 11.00 -19.83
N LYS A 85 -3.66 11.93 -20.77
CA LYS A 85 -3.05 13.24 -20.50
C LYS A 85 -3.80 14.04 -19.43
N THR A 86 -5.13 14.00 -19.46
CA THR A 86 -5.97 14.72 -18.49
C THR A 86 -5.80 14.15 -17.09
N TYR A 87 -5.83 12.82 -16.96
CA TYR A 87 -5.65 12.13 -15.68
C TYR A 87 -4.27 12.41 -15.06
N THR A 88 -3.21 12.28 -15.86
CA THR A 88 -1.84 12.53 -15.39
C THR A 88 -1.63 13.99 -14.99
N ARG A 89 -2.15 14.95 -15.77
CA ARG A 89 -2.14 16.37 -15.44
C ARG A 89 -2.86 16.66 -14.12
N HIS A 90 -4.06 16.11 -13.92
CA HIS A 90 -4.81 16.31 -12.67
C HIS A 90 -4.06 15.74 -11.46
N ARG A 91 -3.48 14.53 -11.57
CA ARG A 91 -2.63 13.97 -10.50
C ARG A 91 -1.43 14.85 -10.17
N GLN A 92 -0.80 15.43 -11.19
CA GLN A 92 0.32 16.36 -10.99
C GLN A 92 -0.11 17.64 -10.28
N GLN A 93 -1.24 18.23 -10.69
CA GLN A 93 -1.81 19.41 -10.04
C GLN A 93 -2.12 19.13 -8.56
N ILE A 94 -2.82 18.03 -8.28
CA ILE A 94 -3.18 17.63 -6.91
C ILE A 94 -1.92 17.42 -6.06
N ARG A 95 -0.91 16.71 -6.59
CA ARG A 95 0.39 16.56 -5.91
C ARG A 95 1.00 17.91 -5.56
N SER A 96 1.04 18.84 -6.51
CA SER A 96 1.56 20.19 -6.28
C SER A 96 0.79 20.94 -5.19
N ILE A 97 -0.54 20.83 -5.16
CA ILE A 97 -1.39 21.50 -4.16
C ILE A 97 -1.08 20.99 -2.74
N PHE A 98 -0.93 19.67 -2.57
CA PHE A 98 -0.66 19.07 -1.26
C PHE A 98 0.84 19.06 -0.88
N GLY A 99 1.71 19.56 -1.75
CA GLY A 99 3.17 19.53 -1.56
C GLY A 99 3.79 18.13 -1.71
N PHE A 100 3.11 17.21 -2.40
CA PHE A 100 3.58 15.85 -2.63
C PHE A 100 4.38 15.73 -3.93
N ARG A 101 5.28 14.74 -3.97
CA ARG A 101 6.00 14.33 -5.18
C ARG A 101 5.83 12.84 -5.48
N THR A 102 6.20 12.44 -6.69
CA THR A 102 6.23 11.03 -7.07
C THR A 102 7.35 10.30 -6.34
N LEU A 103 7.12 9.02 -6.08
CA LEU A 103 8.11 8.08 -5.58
C LEU A 103 9.26 7.91 -6.58
N THR A 104 10.49 7.96 -6.09
CA THR A 104 11.72 7.74 -6.86
C THR A 104 12.39 6.42 -6.44
N LYS A 105 13.41 6.00 -7.20
CA LYS A 105 14.24 4.85 -6.82
C LYS A 105 14.94 5.07 -5.48
N GLN A 106 15.42 6.28 -5.20
CA GLN A 106 16.09 6.61 -3.94
C GLN A 106 15.14 6.48 -2.75
N ASP A 107 13.87 6.85 -2.92
CA ASP A 107 12.87 6.70 -1.87
C ASP A 107 12.54 5.24 -1.59
N ASN A 108 12.54 4.39 -2.62
CA ASN A 108 12.38 2.95 -2.45
C ASN A 108 13.53 2.37 -1.64
N GLU A 109 14.77 2.76 -1.93
CA GLU A 109 15.92 2.30 -1.13
C GLU A 109 15.85 2.82 0.31
N ARG A 110 15.44 4.07 0.50
CA ARG A 110 15.19 4.63 1.84
C ARG A 110 14.11 3.86 2.60
N LEU A 111 13.02 3.49 1.93
CA LEU A 111 11.96 2.69 2.55
C LEU A 111 12.44 1.29 2.91
N LYS A 112 13.22 0.64 2.04
CA LYS A 112 13.80 -0.68 2.33
C LYS A 112 14.68 -0.64 3.57
N GLN A 113 15.55 0.36 3.69
CA GLN A 113 16.36 0.55 4.89
C GLN A 113 15.49 0.71 6.14
N TRP A 114 14.48 1.59 6.05
CA TRP A 114 13.55 1.79 7.16
C TRP A 114 12.78 0.51 7.52
N LEU A 115 12.33 -0.27 6.54
CA LEU A 115 11.65 -1.55 6.76
C LEU A 115 12.58 -2.57 7.43
N ASN A 116 13.83 -2.66 6.99
CA ASN A 116 14.83 -3.52 7.63
C ASN A 116 15.00 -3.15 9.11
N ASP A 117 15.02 -1.86 9.44
CA ASP A 117 15.07 -1.41 10.84
C ASP A 117 13.80 -1.81 11.62
N GLN A 118 12.63 -1.87 10.97
CA GLN A 118 11.38 -2.24 11.63
C GLN A 118 11.21 -3.75 11.84
N VAL A 119 11.62 -4.58 10.87
CA VAL A 119 11.39 -6.03 10.92
C VAL A 119 12.15 -6.70 12.06
N HIS A 120 13.21 -6.07 12.57
CA HIS A 120 13.87 -6.47 13.82
C HIS A 120 12.92 -6.55 15.02
N PHE A 121 11.85 -5.74 15.02
CA PHE A 121 10.92 -5.63 16.15
C PHE A 121 9.61 -6.39 15.92
N THR A 122 9.16 -6.52 14.67
CA THR A 122 7.88 -7.14 14.34
C THR A 122 7.82 -7.60 12.89
N HIS A 123 7.19 -8.76 12.66
CA HIS A 123 6.83 -9.27 11.32
C HIS A 123 5.34 -9.06 11.00
N ASP A 124 4.60 -8.30 11.84
CA ASP A 124 3.20 -7.95 11.59
C ASP A 124 3.09 -7.06 10.33
N THR A 125 2.59 -7.65 9.24
CA THR A 125 2.50 -6.99 7.94
C THR A 125 1.52 -5.83 7.93
N ASP A 126 0.42 -5.93 8.67
CA ASP A 126 -0.61 -4.89 8.71
C ASP A 126 -0.07 -3.64 9.43
N TYR A 127 0.67 -3.87 10.53
CA TYR A 127 1.38 -2.81 11.23
C TYR A 127 2.45 -2.14 10.35
N LEU A 128 3.26 -2.93 9.64
CA LEU A 128 4.31 -2.42 8.75
C LEU A 128 3.74 -1.63 7.57
N GLU A 129 2.62 -2.08 7.00
CA GLU A 129 1.89 -1.36 5.95
C GLU A 129 1.37 -0.02 6.47
N MET A 130 0.69 -0.01 7.62
CA MET A 130 0.17 1.20 8.25
C MET A 130 1.30 2.22 8.50
N LYS A 131 2.41 1.78 9.10
CA LYS A 131 3.55 2.65 9.40
C LYS A 131 4.22 3.17 8.13
N SER A 132 4.30 2.36 7.08
CA SER A 132 4.82 2.77 5.77
C SER A 132 3.98 3.91 5.18
N TYR A 133 2.64 3.82 5.24
CA TYR A 133 1.77 4.92 4.80
C TYR A 133 1.97 6.21 5.60
N ILE A 134 2.21 6.12 6.91
CA ILE A 134 2.56 7.28 7.75
C ILE A 134 3.89 7.88 7.29
N GLN A 135 4.91 7.06 7.01
CA GLN A 135 6.21 7.55 6.52
C GLN A 135 6.09 8.27 5.17
N PHE A 136 5.33 7.72 4.22
CA PHE A 136 5.10 8.39 2.93
C PHE A 136 4.43 9.75 3.09
N ARG A 137 3.48 9.88 4.02
CA ARG A 137 2.87 11.19 4.35
C ARG A 137 3.88 12.17 4.93
N ASN A 138 4.74 11.71 5.84
CA ASN A 138 5.78 12.54 6.45
C ASN A 138 6.80 13.02 5.42
N TRP A 139 7.19 12.15 4.49
CA TRP A 139 8.12 12.51 3.42
C TRP A 139 7.47 13.30 2.27
N LYS A 140 6.14 13.48 2.30
CA LYS A 140 5.36 14.07 1.22
C LYS A 140 5.59 13.37 -0.12
N ILE A 141 5.57 12.05 -0.08
CA ILE A 141 5.76 11.19 -1.25
C ILE A 141 4.48 10.39 -1.46
N GLU A 142 4.04 10.32 -2.72
CA GLU A 142 2.94 9.44 -3.08
C GLU A 142 3.38 7.97 -2.88
N PRO A 143 2.64 7.17 -2.08
CA PRO A 143 3.00 5.78 -1.86
C PRO A 143 2.96 4.97 -3.16
N PRO A 144 3.71 3.85 -3.25
CA PRO A 144 3.59 2.94 -4.37
C PRO A 144 2.22 2.24 -4.37
N SER A 145 1.96 1.42 -5.38
CA SER A 145 0.78 0.56 -5.38
C SER A 145 0.80 -0.39 -4.17
N VAL A 146 -0.39 -0.77 -3.69
CA VAL A 146 -0.54 -1.71 -2.55
C VAL A 146 0.30 -2.96 -2.76
N GLY A 147 0.15 -3.63 -3.91
CA GLY A 147 0.93 -4.84 -4.21
C GLY A 147 2.44 -4.61 -4.37
N SER A 148 2.90 -3.39 -4.63
CA SER A 148 4.34 -3.08 -4.57
C SER A 148 4.81 -2.93 -3.12
N LEU A 149 4.02 -2.27 -2.27
CA LEU A 149 4.35 -2.13 -0.85
C LEU A 149 4.34 -3.48 -0.13
N THR A 150 3.31 -4.31 -0.35
CA THR A 150 3.22 -5.66 0.22
C THR A 150 4.44 -6.50 -0.14
N ARG A 151 4.90 -6.44 -1.40
CA ARG A 151 6.12 -7.15 -1.83
C ARG A 151 7.39 -6.60 -1.19
N MET A 152 7.49 -5.29 -0.98
CA MET A 152 8.63 -4.67 -0.28
C MET A 152 8.70 -5.12 1.18
N ILE A 153 7.55 -5.18 1.86
CA ILE A 153 7.45 -5.66 3.25
C ILE A 153 7.85 -7.13 3.34
N ALA A 154 7.24 -7.99 2.51
CA ALA A 154 7.58 -9.42 2.47
C ALA A 154 9.07 -9.64 2.18
N SER A 155 9.63 -8.91 1.21
CA SER A 155 11.05 -9.00 0.89
C SER A 155 11.96 -8.56 2.05
N ALA A 156 11.56 -7.57 2.84
CA ALA A 156 12.33 -7.13 4.01
C ALA A 156 12.32 -8.20 5.11
N ILE A 157 11.15 -8.81 5.38
CA ILE A 157 11.01 -9.92 6.33
C ILE A 157 11.85 -11.12 5.88
N ASP A 158 11.68 -11.57 4.64
CA ASP A 158 12.45 -12.70 4.09
C ASP A 158 13.97 -12.44 4.16
N THR A 159 14.41 -11.22 3.86
CA THR A 159 15.83 -10.86 3.94
C THR A 159 16.34 -10.91 5.37
N TYR A 160 15.56 -10.40 6.31
CA TYR A 160 15.92 -10.42 7.74
C TYR A 160 15.98 -11.85 8.27
N GLU A 161 14.97 -12.68 8.01
CA GLU A 161 14.92 -14.07 8.45
C GLU A 161 16.10 -14.88 7.89
N ASN A 162 16.38 -14.76 6.59
CA ASN A 162 17.52 -15.45 5.98
C ASN A 162 18.85 -15.03 6.61
N ASN A 163 19.05 -13.73 6.88
CA ASN A 163 20.25 -13.25 7.55
C ASN A 163 20.35 -13.79 8.98
N LEU A 164 19.24 -13.81 9.73
CA LEU A 164 19.19 -14.36 11.08
C LEU A 164 19.54 -15.85 11.09
N TYR A 165 18.98 -16.63 10.17
CA TYR A 165 19.26 -18.05 10.04
C TYR A 165 20.73 -18.31 9.70
N GLN A 166 21.30 -17.53 8.78
CA GLN A 166 22.71 -17.65 8.40
C GLN A 166 23.65 -17.30 9.56
N ILE A 167 23.40 -16.21 10.28
CA ILE A 167 24.21 -15.83 11.44
C ILE A 167 24.11 -16.92 12.53
N THR A 168 22.92 -17.43 12.78
CA THR A 168 22.70 -18.46 13.81
C THR A 168 23.36 -19.77 13.42
N SER A 169 23.23 -20.21 12.17
CA SER A 169 23.84 -21.47 11.71
C SER A 169 25.37 -21.42 11.74
N GLN A 170 25.98 -20.27 11.41
CA GLN A 170 27.42 -20.07 11.48
C GLN A 170 27.98 -20.10 12.91
N GLN A 171 27.15 -19.90 13.93
CA GLN A 171 27.55 -20.00 15.34
C GLN A 171 27.49 -21.43 15.89
N LEU A 172 26.88 -22.37 15.15
CA LEU A 172 26.79 -23.76 15.58
C LEU A 172 28.09 -24.52 15.25
N SER A 173 28.63 -25.23 16.23
CA SER A 173 29.79 -26.10 15.99
C SER A 173 29.40 -27.32 15.14
N PRO A 174 30.31 -27.91 14.35
CA PRO A 174 30.02 -29.10 13.56
C PRO A 174 29.44 -30.25 14.41
N THR A 175 29.94 -30.43 15.63
CA THR A 175 29.42 -31.42 16.59
C THR A 175 27.97 -31.15 17.00
N THR A 176 27.59 -29.88 17.16
CA THR A 176 26.21 -29.51 17.49
C THR A 176 25.29 -29.79 16.31
N CYS A 177 25.71 -29.44 15.08
CA CYS A 177 24.96 -29.77 13.87
C CYS A 177 24.73 -31.28 13.73
N SER A 178 25.78 -32.10 13.85
CA SER A 178 25.62 -33.56 13.75
C SER A 178 24.68 -34.15 14.81
N ARG A 179 24.63 -33.57 16.01
CA ARG A 179 23.69 -34.00 17.06
C ARG A 179 22.25 -33.57 16.76
N LEU A 180 22.06 -32.38 16.20
CA LEU A 180 20.74 -31.90 15.77
C LEU A 180 20.22 -32.74 14.60
N ASP A 181 21.06 -33.07 13.63
CA ASP A 181 20.72 -33.92 12.49
C ASP A 181 20.25 -35.31 12.95
N ALA A 182 21.00 -35.93 13.88
CA ALA A 182 20.61 -37.23 14.46
C ALA A 182 19.27 -37.19 15.22
N LEU A 183 18.93 -36.07 15.86
CA LEU A 183 17.63 -35.89 16.53
C LEU A 183 16.49 -35.75 15.51
N LEU A 184 16.72 -35.01 14.42
CA LEU A 184 15.74 -34.86 13.35
C LEU A 184 15.47 -36.20 12.66
N GLU A 185 16.51 -36.97 12.33
CA GLU A 185 16.37 -38.32 11.75
C GLU A 185 15.61 -39.27 12.70
N ALA A 186 15.92 -39.26 14.00
CA ALA A 186 15.23 -40.09 14.98
C ALA A 186 13.73 -39.73 15.11
N SER A 187 13.37 -38.45 14.98
CA SER A 187 11.96 -38.01 15.03
C SER A 187 11.16 -38.48 13.80
N ILE A 188 11.76 -38.43 12.61
CA ILE A 188 11.14 -38.88 11.35
C ILE A 188 10.89 -40.40 11.39
N HIS A 189 11.79 -41.16 12.03
CA HIS A 189 11.65 -42.60 12.18
C HIS A 189 10.73 -43.03 13.33
N SER A 190 10.26 -42.10 14.16
CA SER A 190 9.32 -42.37 15.25
C SER A 190 7.83 -42.17 14.87
N GLU A 191 7.55 -41.57 13.72
CA GLU A 191 6.20 -41.31 13.20
C GLU A 191 5.70 -42.38 12.21
N ASP A 192 6.42 -43.50 12.05
CA ASP A 192 6.00 -44.59 11.16
C ASP A 192 4.93 -45.53 11.77
N ASP A 193 4.36 -45.16 12.92
CA ASP A 193 3.11 -45.71 13.45
C ASP A 193 1.98 -44.66 13.40
N GLY A 194 1.72 -44.12 12.21
CA GLY A 194 0.39 -43.56 11.87
C GLY A 194 0.37 -42.17 11.24
N PHE A 195 0.21 -42.15 9.92
CA PHE A 195 -0.56 -41.18 9.11
C PHE A 195 -0.64 -39.73 9.67
N TRP A 196 0.04 -38.75 9.07
CA TRP A 196 -0.53 -37.51 8.50
C TRP A 196 0.58 -36.52 8.03
N CYS A 197 0.36 -35.96 6.83
CA CYS A 197 0.89 -34.70 6.29
C CYS A 197 2.39 -34.52 5.98
N LYS A 198 2.74 -34.84 4.72
CA LYS A 198 3.74 -34.08 3.94
C LYS A 198 3.43 -32.58 4.00
N ASN A 199 4.26 -31.80 4.70
CA ASN A 199 4.39 -30.37 4.41
C ASN A 199 5.80 -29.86 4.71
N LYS A 200 6.48 -29.45 3.64
CA LYS A 200 7.53 -28.42 3.53
C LYS A 200 8.41 -28.18 4.77
N PHE A 201 9.51 -28.92 4.88
CA PHE A 201 10.74 -28.44 5.53
C PHE A 201 11.96 -29.07 4.87
N ILE A 202 12.15 -28.76 3.58
CA ILE A 202 13.42 -28.94 2.90
C ILE A 202 13.62 -27.67 2.08
N ILE A 203 14.85 -27.15 2.09
CA ILE A 203 15.34 -25.87 1.56
C ILE A 203 15.40 -24.78 2.64
N ILE A 204 16.22 -24.99 3.68
CA ILE A 204 17.28 -24.06 4.07
C ILE A 204 18.45 -24.96 4.50
N LEU A 205 19.68 -24.64 4.10
CA LEU A 205 20.93 -25.44 4.19
C LEU A 205 21.30 -26.21 2.91
N LYS A 206 21.44 -25.49 1.81
CA LYS A 206 22.52 -25.69 0.84
C LYS A 206 22.91 -24.34 0.23
#